data_AF-A0AA88L9R7-F1
#
_entry.id   AF-A0AA88L9R7-F1
#
_cell.length_a   1.000
_cell.length_b   1.000
_cell.length_c   1.000
_cell.angle_alpha   90.00
_cell.angle_beta   90.00
_cell.angle_gamma   90.00
#
_symmetry.space_group_name_H-M   'P 1'
#
loop_
_entity.id
_entity.type
_entity.pdbx_description
1 polymer ?
#
loop_
_entity_poly.entity_id
_entity_poly.type
_entity_poly.pdbx_seq_one_letter_code
_entity_poly.pdbx_strand_id
1 'polypeptide(L)' 'MARNSEKAMTALARWRAAEMGTLKAKDRRPYLVTECDDLQEAEKWRMQIIREISKKVSQIQNAGLGEFRIRDLNDEIN' A
#
# COMPACT_ATOMS: atom_id res chain seq x y z
N MET A 1 -9.39 -7.72 25.30
CA MET A 1 -9.92 -7.61 23.91
C MET A 1 -8.74 -7.71 22.94
N ALA A 2 -8.76 -8.66 22.01
CA ALA A 2 -7.70 -8.82 21.00
C ALA A 2 -7.64 -7.62 20.02
N ARG A 3 -6.44 -7.29 19.51
CA ARG A 3 -6.23 -6.21 18.54
C ARG A 3 -6.94 -6.54 17.22
N ASN A 4 -7.28 -5.53 16.43
CA ASN A 4 -8.03 -5.73 15.18
C ASN A 4 -7.28 -6.65 14.20
N SER A 5 -5.95 -6.57 14.17
CA SER A 5 -5.07 -7.47 13.40
C SER A 5 -5.22 -8.94 13.81
N GLU A 6 -5.39 -9.21 15.11
CA GLU A 6 -5.54 -10.58 15.63
C GLU A 6 -6.94 -11.13 15.30
N LYS A 7 -7.98 -10.31 15.43
CA LYS A 7 -9.36 -10.68 15.05
C LYS A 7 -9.47 -11.01 13.55
N ALA A 8 -8.80 -10.24 12.71
CA ALA A 8 -8.75 -10.45 11.26
C ALA A 8 -8.03 -11.74 10.84
N MET A 9 -7.19 -12.32 11.72
CA MET A 9 -6.42 -13.53 11.42
C MET A 9 -7.06 -14.82 11.92
N THR A 10 -8.20 -14.75 12.61
CA THR A 10 -8.93 -15.93 13.09
C THR A 10 -9.40 -16.82 11.93
N ALA A 11 -9.52 -18.12 12.20
CA ALA A 11 -9.96 -19.11 11.22
C ALA A 11 -11.32 -18.75 10.60
N LEU A 12 -12.27 -18.27 11.42
CA LEU A 12 -13.58 -17.82 10.97
C LEU A 12 -13.52 -16.58 10.07
N ALA A 13 -12.68 -15.59 10.42
CA ALA A 13 -12.50 -14.40 9.60
C ALA A 13 -11.88 -14.73 8.23
N ARG A 14 -10.87 -15.63 8.19
CA ARG A 14 -10.29 -16.11 6.94
C ARG A 14 -11.28 -16.91 6.11
N TRP A 15 -12.04 -17.80 6.74
CA TRP A 15 -13.07 -18.60 6.04
C TRP A 15 -14.14 -17.71 5.41
N ARG A 16 -14.69 -16.73 6.14
CA ARG A 16 -15.61 -15.72 5.60
C ARG A 16 -15.02 -14.92 4.44
N ALA A 17 -13.75 -14.56 4.53
CA ALA A 17 -13.08 -13.81 3.48
C ALA A 17 -12.80 -14.67 2.23
N ALA A 18 -12.59 -15.98 2.39
CA ALA A 18 -12.52 -16.94 1.28
C ALA A 18 -13.87 -17.08 0.57
N GLU A 19 -14.94 -17.26 1.35
CA GLU A 19 -16.31 -17.41 0.84
C GLU A 19 -16.78 -16.18 0.03
N MET A 20 -16.47 -14.97 0.52
CA MET A 20 -16.83 -13.73 -0.19
C MET A 20 -15.85 -13.36 -1.32
N GLY A 21 -14.82 -14.16 -1.60
CA GLY A 21 -13.79 -13.82 -2.58
C GLY A 21 -12.98 -12.55 -2.24
N THR A 22 -13.03 -12.11 -0.98
CA THR A 22 -12.32 -10.92 -0.49
C THR A 22 -10.90 -11.24 -0.04
N LEU A 23 -10.55 -12.51 0.10
CA LEU A 23 -9.15 -13.00 0.10
C LEU A 23 -8.55 -12.89 -1.31
N LYS A 24 -8.53 -11.69 -1.88
CA LYS A 24 -7.48 -11.41 -2.87
C LYS A 24 -6.20 -11.26 -2.07
N ALA A 25 -5.20 -12.09 -2.36
CA ALA A 25 -3.84 -11.76 -1.96
C ALA A 25 -3.62 -10.29 -2.32
N LYS A 26 -2.97 -9.50 -1.46
CA LYS A 26 -2.66 -8.12 -1.83
C LYS A 26 -1.87 -8.19 -3.12
N ASP A 27 -2.51 -7.88 -4.25
CA ASP A 27 -1.85 -7.85 -5.53
C ASP A 27 -0.64 -6.93 -5.33
N ARG A 28 0.56 -7.49 -5.52
CA ARG A 28 1.78 -6.73 -5.36
C ARG A 28 2.09 -6.13 -6.72
N ARG A 29 2.31 -4.82 -6.76
CA ARG A 29 2.76 -4.15 -7.98
C ARG A 29 4.01 -4.88 -8.52
N PRO A 30 4.05 -5.22 -9.81
CA PRO A 30 5.24 -5.77 -10.45
C PRO A 30 6.45 -4.86 -10.23
N TYR A 31 7.64 -5.45 -10.13
CA TYR A 31 8.88 -4.66 -10.02
C TYR A 31 9.28 -4.10 -11.38
N LEU A 32 9.15 -4.90 -12.43
CA LEU A 32 9.45 -4.50 -13.80
C LEU A 32 8.17 -4.04 -14.50
N VAL A 33 8.24 -2.88 -15.14
CA VAL A 33 7.12 -2.33 -15.93
C VAL A 33 6.77 -3.24 -17.11
N THR A 34 7.75 -3.96 -17.64
CA THR A 34 7.59 -4.90 -18.76
C THR A 34 6.79 -6.15 -18.41
N GLU A 35 6.49 -6.41 -17.14
CA GLU A 35 5.63 -7.53 -16.71
C GLU A 35 4.15 -7.16 -16.71
N CYS A 36 3.80 -5.90 -16.99
CA CYS A 36 2.42 -5.42 -17.03
C CYS A 36 1.98 -5.22 -18.49
N ASP A 37 1.24 -6.19 -19.02
CA ASP A 37 0.74 -6.18 -20.40
C ASP A 37 -0.69 -5.62 -20.53
N ASP A 38 -1.40 -5.43 -19.40
CA ASP A 38 -2.76 -4.89 -19.37
C ASP A 38 -2.79 -3.40 -19.01
N LEU A 39 -3.50 -2.61 -19.83
CA LEU A 39 -3.63 -1.16 -19.63
C LEU A 39 -4.40 -0.82 -18.35
N GLN A 40 -5.46 -1.58 -18.03
CA GLN A 40 -6.28 -1.30 -16.85
C GLN A 40 -5.48 -1.56 -15.57
N GLU A 41 -4.70 -2.63 -15.56
CA GLU A 41 -3.78 -2.93 -14.48
C GLU A 41 -2.68 -1.86 -14.35
N ALA A 42 -2.11 -1.39 -15.45
CA ALA A 42 -1.12 -0.30 -15.44
C ALA A 42 -1.68 1.00 -14.82
N GLU A 43 -2.92 1.37 -15.17
CA GLU A 43 -3.60 2.52 -14.57
C GLU A 43 -3.84 2.36 -13.06
N LYS A 44 -4.25 1.16 -12.63
CA LYS A 44 -4.40 0.81 -11.20
C LYS A 44 -3.07 1.02 -10.46
N TRP A 45 -1.96 0.52 -11.00
CA TRP A 45 -0.64 0.65 -10.39
C TRP A 45 -0.14 2.10 -10.36
N ARG A 46 -0.35 2.85 -11.44
CA ARG A 46 -0.05 4.29 -11.52
C ARG A 46 -0.81 5.07 -10.44
N MET A 47 -2.10 4.80 -10.28
CA MET A 47 -2.92 5.46 -9.24
C MET A 47 -2.40 5.14 -7.83
N GLN A 48 -1.93 3.92 -7.60
CA GLN A 48 -1.31 3.56 -6.33
C GLN A 48 0.00 4.33 -6.09
N ILE A 49 0.87 4.49 -7.09
CA ILE A 49 2.11 5.30 -6.99
C ILE A 49 1.77 6.74 -6.58
N ILE A 50 0.83 7.36 -7.28
CA ILE A 50 0.43 8.75 -7.00
C ILE A 50 -0.04 8.88 -5.55
N ARG A 51 -0.88 7.96 -5.06
CA ARG A 51 -1.34 7.96 -3.67
C ARG A 51 -0.21 7.78 -2.65
N GLU A 52 0.79 6.95 -2.97
CA GLU A 52 1.97 6.74 -2.12
C GLU A 52 2.81 8.02 -2.03
N ILE A 53 3.10 8.65 -3.17
CA ILE A 53 3.81 9.93 -3.25
C ILE A 53 3.05 11.02 -2.49
N SER A 54 1.75 11.19 -2.73
CA SER A 54 0.94 12.22 -2.05
C SER A 54 0.97 12.07 -0.52
N LYS A 55 0.97 10.84 0.00
CA LYS A 55 1.10 10.60 1.45
C LYS A 55 2.46 11.03 1.98
N LYS A 56 3.55 10.72 1.28
CA LYS A 56 4.91 11.13 1.70
C LYS A 56 5.09 12.65 1.63
N VAL A 57 4.57 13.29 0.57
CA VAL A 57 4.54 14.76 0.47
C VAL A 57 3.77 15.39 1.64
N SER A 58 2.62 14.83 2.01
CA SER A 58 1.88 15.31 3.18
C SER A 58 2.64 15.11 4.49
N GLN A 59 3.46 14.05 4.62
CA GLN A 59 4.32 13.86 5.79
C GLN A 59 5.45 14.88 5.87
N ILE A 60 6.04 15.27 4.73
CA ILE A 60 7.09 16.31 4.67
C ILE A 60 6.56 17.66 5.16
N GLN A 61 5.28 17.95 4.94
CA GLN A 61 4.65 19.20 5.41
C GLN A 61 4.46 19.25 6.94
N ASN A 62 4.73 18.16 7.67
CA ASN A 62 4.66 18.16 9.13
C ASN A 62 5.88 18.87 9.74
N ALA A 63 5.67 20.07 10.29
CA ALA A 63 6.74 20.87 10.90
C ALA A 63 7.41 20.21 12.13
N GLY A 64 6.81 19.17 12.71
CA GLY A 64 7.39 18.37 13.79
C GLY A 64 8.32 17.24 13.32
N LEU A 65 8.47 17.03 12.01
CA LEU A 65 9.34 16.01 11.45
C LEU A 65 10.80 16.51 11.48
N GLY A 66 11.70 15.73 12.10
CA GLY A 66 13.12 16.07 12.11
C GLY A 66 13.74 16.04 10.70
N GLU A 67 14.78 16.86 10.48
CA GLU A 67 15.40 17.04 9.16
C GLU A 67 15.91 15.73 8.54
N PHE A 68 16.46 14.83 9.35
CA PHE A 68 16.88 13.50 8.90
C PHE A 68 15.72 12.72 8.26
N ARG A 69 14.54 12.74 8.88
CA ARG A 69 13.36 12.03 8.35
C ARG A 69 12.82 12.67 7.08
N ILE A 70 12.95 13.99 6.94
CA ILE A 70 12.58 14.69 5.71
C ILE A 70 13.50 14.26 4.56
N ARG A 71 14.80 14.10 4.80
CA ARG A 71 15.74 13.58 3.78
C ARG A 71 15.39 12.16 3.35
N ASP A 72 15.15 11.26 4.31
CA ASP A 72 14.71 9.89 3.98
C ASP A 72 13.44 9.90 3.12
N LEU A 73 12.45 10.73 3.49
CA LEU A 73 11.21 10.84 2.72
C LEU A 73 11.44 11.38 1.31
N ASN A 74 12.38 12.31 1.12
CA ASN A 74 12.75 12.80 -0.20
C ASN A 74 13.42 11.70 -1.03
N ASP A 75 14.35 10.93 -0.43
CA ASP A 75 15.00 9.80 -1.10
C ASP A 75 13.99 8.71 -1.47
N GLU A 76 12.98 8.48 -0.63
CA GLU A 76 11.92 7.51 -0.92
C GLU A 76 10.82 8.03 -1.88
N ILE A 77 10.76 9.33 -2.16
CA ILE A 77 9.86 9.92 -3.16
C ILE A 77 10.48 9.85 -4.56
N ASN A 78 11.80 10.04 -4.63
CA ASN A 78 12.60 9.91 -5.85
C ASN A 78 12.71 8.44 -6.29
#